data_AF-A0A1G2FC55-F1
#
_entry.id   AF-A0A1G2FC55-F1
#
_cell.length_a   1.000
_cell.length_b   1.000
_cell.length_c   1.000
_cell.angle_alpha   90.00
_cell.angle_beta   90.00
_cell.angle_gamma   90.00
#
_symmetry.space_group_name_H-M   'P 1'
#
loop_
_entity.id
_entity.type
_entity.pdbx_description
1 polymer ?
#
loop_
_entity_poly.entity_id
_entity_poly.type
_entity_poly.pdbx_seq_one_letter_code
_entity_poly.pdbx_strand_id
1 'polypeptide(L)'
;MNNNQFSPLTPKNDYNFNFKKIAPWIIIILLFIIALPLAAWWILIAQNPLDKKEKIPVATTPEHLAYFSSIYDTETRLLGKAHEVWQNGNYLYITSIEDNGLEILDVSDPANPELVVILPDTEETKMNKTHTVMFKDNYAYISATGDSAIQVIDITDPLSPKPISYTADNETIGLGGVHEMILKGNYIYAAGREEHAIAIFDISDPTDIKHIASLFDNDQMALKRPEGLELDEKNYAYVMSTREGLEVLDVSNPVNPRHATAIFDNDELALGGLDGLALRENYLYVVGKEGFAIFNISEPLNPRQISVISPAEEKGLAVSNDIKLSKNYAFVVSEGEEGSLVIIDISDPKNPFVKSAIYADDSKPFLRGGHHLEIIENYIYITGLQNGIGIVKFTE
;
A
#
# COMPACT_ATOMS: atom_id res chain seq x y z
N MET A 1 66.29 -40.34 -8.33
CA MET A 1 65.98 -39.48 -7.18
C MET A 1 64.63 -38.84 -7.45
N ASN A 2 63.66 -39.17 -6.59
CA ASN A 2 62.28 -38.71 -6.40
C ASN A 2 61.53 -37.94 -7.52
N ASN A 3 60.50 -38.60 -8.05
CA ASN A 3 59.29 -37.97 -8.59
C ASN A 3 58.26 -37.82 -7.45
N ASN A 4 57.80 -36.59 -7.21
CA ASN A 4 56.65 -36.31 -6.35
C ASN A 4 55.35 -36.44 -7.17
N GLN A 5 54.52 -37.44 -6.85
CA GLN A 5 53.09 -37.42 -7.19
C GLN A 5 52.28 -37.30 -5.91
N PHE A 6 51.42 -36.29 -5.86
CA PHE A 6 50.36 -36.13 -4.87
C PHE A 6 49.22 -37.09 -5.22
N SER A 7 48.86 -37.97 -4.29
CA SER A 7 47.65 -38.79 -4.34
C SER A 7 46.51 -38.11 -3.56
N PRO A 8 45.25 -38.16 -4.03
CA PRO A 8 44.12 -37.61 -3.29
C PRO A 8 43.70 -38.54 -2.15
N LEU A 9 43.41 -37.98 -0.98
CA LEU A 9 42.79 -38.68 0.13
C LEU A 9 41.26 -38.71 -0.08
N THR A 10 40.73 -39.89 -0.41
CA THR A 10 39.29 -40.18 -0.29
C THR A 10 38.97 -40.62 1.16
N PRO A 11 37.92 -40.08 1.82
CA PRO A 11 37.51 -40.56 3.13
C PRO A 11 36.80 -41.92 3.00
N LYS A 12 37.21 -42.90 3.81
CA LYS A 12 36.45 -44.14 4.03
C LYS A 12 35.29 -43.84 4.97
N ASN A 13 34.07 -43.77 4.44
CA ASN A 13 32.85 -43.87 5.24
C ASN A 13 32.40 -45.33 5.30
N ASP A 14 32.80 -46.04 6.37
CA ASP A 14 32.19 -47.32 6.75
C ASP A 14 31.49 -47.16 8.11
N TYR A 15 30.30 -46.53 8.11
CA TYR A 15 29.34 -46.62 9.22
C TYR A 15 27.97 -47.05 8.68
N ASN A 16 27.82 -48.34 8.42
CA ASN A 16 26.51 -48.95 8.22
C ASN A 16 25.88 -49.25 9.59
N PHE A 17 24.95 -48.40 10.03
CA PHE A 17 24.19 -48.60 11.27
C PHE A 17 23.11 -49.67 11.04
N ASN A 18 23.28 -50.84 11.64
CA ASN A 18 22.39 -51.99 11.43
C ASN A 18 21.29 -52.06 12.50
N PHE A 19 20.09 -51.61 12.14
CA PHE A 19 18.90 -51.58 13.02
C PHE A 19 18.43 -52.97 13.51
N LYS A 20 18.91 -54.08 12.93
CA LYS A 20 18.47 -55.45 13.32
C LYS A 20 19.04 -55.97 14.64
N LYS A 21 19.90 -55.20 15.34
CA LYS A 21 20.51 -55.62 16.62
C LYS A 21 20.02 -54.86 17.86
N ILE A 22 19.06 -53.96 17.72
CA ILE A 22 18.51 -53.23 18.88
C ILE A 22 17.47 -54.12 19.57
N ALA A 23 17.70 -54.46 20.84
CA ALA A 23 16.76 -55.26 21.62
C ALA A 23 15.41 -54.50 21.72
N PRO A 24 14.24 -55.17 21.54
CA PRO A 24 12.93 -54.51 21.51
C PRO A 24 12.65 -53.61 22.72
N TRP A 25 13.18 -53.97 23.89
CA TRP A 25 13.03 -53.21 25.13
C TRP A 25 13.75 -51.85 25.11
N ILE A 26 14.81 -51.67 24.32
CA ILE A 26 15.53 -50.40 24.17
C ILE A 26 14.70 -49.40 23.35
N ILE A 27 13.95 -49.89 22.35
CA ILE A 27 13.02 -49.07 21.56
C ILE A 27 11.85 -48.60 22.44
N ILE A 28 11.35 -49.47 23.32
CA ILE A 28 10.30 -49.13 24.29
C ILE A 28 10.78 -48.05 25.27
N ILE A 29 12.00 -48.17 25.80
CA ILE A 29 12.59 -47.16 26.71
C ILE A 29 12.75 -45.81 25.99
N LEU A 30 13.23 -45.80 24.74
CA LEU A 30 13.35 -44.56 23.95
C LEU A 30 11.99 -43.91 23.65
N LEU A 31 10.96 -44.71 23.36
CA LEU A 31 9.60 -44.20 23.18
C LEU A 31 9.04 -43.58 24.47
N PHE A 32 9.34 -44.15 25.64
CA PHE A 32 8.94 -43.57 26.93
C PHE A 32 9.71 -42.29 27.28
N ILE A 33 11.01 -42.21 26.97
CA ILE A 33 11.85 -41.03 27.21
C ILE A 33 11.41 -39.84 26.32
N ILE A 34 10.87 -40.09 25.14
CA ILE A 34 10.39 -39.05 24.21
C ILE A 34 8.91 -38.70 24.45
N ALA A 35 8.07 -39.69 24.75
CA ALA A 35 6.62 -39.47 24.91
C ALA A 35 6.24 -38.77 26.23
N LEU A 36 6.99 -39.01 27.32
CA LEU A 36 6.69 -38.38 28.63
C LEU A 36 6.94 -36.86 28.64
N PRO A 37 8.05 -36.32 28.07
CA PRO A 37 8.23 -34.89 27.91
C PRO A 37 7.20 -34.25 26.97
N LEU A 38 6.81 -34.94 25.89
CA LEU A 38 5.79 -34.44 24.95
C LEU A 38 4.41 -34.35 25.61
N ALA A 39 4.02 -35.34 26.40
CA ALA A 39 2.75 -35.31 27.14
C ALA A 39 2.75 -34.22 28.23
N ALA A 40 3.87 -34.04 28.95
CA ALA A 40 4.02 -32.96 29.93
C ALA A 40 3.99 -31.58 29.27
N TRP A 41 4.57 -31.44 28.07
CA TRP A 41 4.56 -30.20 27.29
C TRP A 41 3.15 -29.85 26.78
N TRP A 42 2.37 -30.86 26.35
CA TRP A 42 0.97 -30.68 25.98
C TRP A 42 0.07 -30.28 27.17
N ILE A 43 0.32 -30.80 28.37
CA ILE A 43 -0.42 -30.40 29.58
C ILE A 43 -0.07 -28.96 29.99
N LEU A 44 1.19 -28.54 29.81
CA LEU A 44 1.63 -27.16 30.05
C LEU A 44 0.99 -26.15 29.09
N ILE A 45 0.83 -26.51 27.82
CA ILE A 45 0.13 -25.69 26.81
C ILE A 45 -1.40 -25.68 27.05
N ALA A 46 -1.98 -26.80 27.49
CA ALA A 46 -3.41 -26.86 27.78
C ALA A 46 -3.82 -26.09 29.05
N GLN A 47 -2.88 -25.87 29.99
CA GLN A 47 -3.09 -25.08 31.22
C GLN A 47 -2.77 -23.59 31.04
N ASN A 48 -2.00 -23.23 30.02
CA ASN A 48 -1.75 -21.86 29.56
C ASN A 48 -2.16 -21.75 28.09
N PRO A 49 -3.46 -21.55 27.78
CA PRO A 49 -3.82 -21.24 26.41
C PRO A 49 -2.98 -20.04 25.97
N LEU A 50 -2.31 -20.16 24.84
CA LEU A 50 -1.65 -19.05 24.14
C LEU A 50 -2.74 -18.11 23.60
N ASP A 51 -3.54 -17.54 24.49
CA ASP A 51 -4.53 -16.53 24.19
C ASP A 51 -4.22 -15.30 25.04
N LYS A 52 -4.15 -14.19 24.30
CA LYS A 52 -3.71 -12.85 24.68
C LYS A 52 -2.19 -12.70 24.66
N LYS A 53 -1.68 -12.32 23.48
CA LYS A 53 -0.59 -11.33 23.41
C LYS A 53 -0.98 -10.21 24.38
N GLU A 54 -0.35 -10.12 25.54
CA GLU A 54 -0.45 -8.91 26.34
C GLU A 54 0.13 -7.81 25.46
N LYS A 55 -0.73 -6.96 24.91
CA LYS A 55 -0.32 -5.73 24.24
C LYS A 55 0.58 -5.01 25.23
N ILE A 56 1.87 -4.93 24.93
CA ILE A 56 2.80 -4.13 25.72
C ILE A 56 2.17 -2.73 25.77
N PRO A 57 1.85 -2.18 26.94
CA PRO A 57 1.24 -0.87 27.01
C PRO A 57 2.26 0.12 26.44
N VAL A 58 1.99 0.62 25.23
CA VAL A 58 2.62 1.82 24.72
C VAL A 58 2.31 2.90 25.76
N ALA A 59 3.36 3.46 26.37
CA ALA A 59 3.21 4.49 27.38
C ALA A 59 2.23 5.55 26.87
N THR A 60 1.17 5.83 27.64
CA THR A 60 0.17 6.84 27.28
C THR A 60 0.81 8.22 27.39
N THR A 61 1.49 8.60 26.31
CA THR A 61 1.77 9.97 25.93
C THR A 61 0.44 10.76 25.86
N PRO A 62 0.45 12.10 25.96
CA PRO A 62 -0.72 12.87 25.55
C PRO A 62 -1.12 12.38 24.16
N GLU A 63 -2.39 12.01 23.99
CA GLU A 63 -2.90 11.38 22.77
C GLU A 63 -2.63 12.30 21.57
N HIS A 64 -1.52 12.05 20.86
CA HIS A 64 -1.19 12.72 19.61
C HIS A 64 -2.21 12.39 18.52
N LEU A 65 -2.96 11.30 18.70
CA LEU A 65 -4.05 10.83 17.85
C LEU A 65 -5.27 10.55 18.72
N ALA A 66 -6.40 11.14 18.39
CA ALA A 66 -7.67 10.92 19.05
C ALA A 66 -8.75 10.67 18.00
N TYR A 67 -9.43 9.52 18.09
CA TYR A 67 -10.58 9.25 17.23
C TYR A 67 -11.66 10.31 17.47
N PHE A 68 -12.18 10.89 16.40
CA PHE A 68 -13.05 12.06 16.48
C PHE A 68 -14.49 11.74 16.10
N SER A 69 -14.72 11.26 14.87
CA SER A 69 -16.07 10.98 14.36
C SER A 69 -16.02 10.05 13.14
N SER A 70 -17.19 9.78 12.56
CA SER A 70 -17.35 8.97 11.35
C SER A 70 -18.51 9.44 10.51
N ILE A 71 -18.45 9.13 9.22
CA ILE A 71 -19.60 9.19 8.31
C ILE A 71 -19.87 7.76 7.85
N TYR A 72 -21.05 7.25 8.18
CA TYR A 72 -21.45 5.91 7.79
C TYR A 72 -22.11 5.93 6.42
N ASP A 73 -21.93 4.82 5.72
CA ASP A 73 -22.75 4.53 4.56
C ASP A 73 -24.23 4.35 4.94
N THR A 74 -25.12 4.75 4.03
CA THR A 74 -26.57 4.69 4.19
C THR A 74 -27.22 4.53 2.82
N GLU A 75 -28.53 4.27 2.76
CA GLU A 75 -29.29 4.21 1.49
C GLU A 75 -29.19 5.48 0.61
N THR A 76 -28.70 6.59 1.17
CA THR A 76 -28.55 7.89 0.50
C THR A 76 -27.10 8.32 0.32
N ARG A 77 -26.13 7.40 0.49
CA ARG A 77 -24.69 7.63 0.38
C ARG A 77 -24.09 6.64 -0.62
N LEU A 78 -22.87 6.91 -1.09
CA LEU A 78 -22.07 5.96 -1.86
C LEU A 78 -20.76 5.67 -1.11
N LEU A 79 -20.87 5.17 0.12
CA LEU A 79 -19.71 4.92 0.99
C LEU A 79 -19.53 3.43 1.33
N GLY A 80 -20.26 2.54 0.66
CA GLY A 80 -20.07 1.10 0.70
C GLY A 80 -18.66 0.73 0.23
N LYS A 81 -17.84 0.24 1.17
CA LYS A 81 -16.39 0.03 1.00
C LYS A 81 -15.70 1.26 0.39
N ALA A 82 -15.83 2.41 1.05
CA ALA A 82 -15.11 3.62 0.69
C ALA A 82 -13.60 3.32 0.58
N HIS A 83 -13.02 3.56 -0.58
CA HIS A 83 -11.69 3.07 -0.93
C HIS A 83 -10.64 4.13 -0.69
N GLU A 84 -10.75 5.25 -1.41
CA GLU A 84 -9.82 6.36 -1.35
C GLU A 84 -10.52 7.69 -1.14
N VAL A 85 -9.76 8.65 -0.63
CA VAL A 85 -10.22 9.99 -0.29
C VAL A 85 -9.19 10.99 -0.77
N TRP A 86 -9.60 11.91 -1.63
CA TRP A 86 -8.71 12.86 -2.29
C TRP A 86 -9.21 14.29 -2.07
N GLN A 87 -8.31 15.22 -1.75
CA GLN A 87 -8.67 16.63 -1.56
C GLN A 87 -8.44 17.48 -2.81
N ASN A 88 -9.41 18.32 -3.16
CA ASN A 88 -9.21 19.47 -4.05
C ASN A 88 -9.90 20.72 -3.50
N GLY A 89 -9.09 21.69 -3.06
CA GLY A 89 -9.59 22.88 -2.36
C GLY A 89 -10.32 22.52 -1.08
N ASN A 90 -11.55 23.02 -0.92
CA ASN A 90 -12.40 22.73 0.24
C ASN A 90 -13.26 21.48 0.05
N TYR A 91 -12.95 20.60 -0.90
CA TYR A 91 -13.75 19.42 -1.17
C TYR A 91 -12.95 18.14 -1.04
N LEU A 92 -13.57 17.13 -0.44
CA LEU A 92 -13.09 15.74 -0.48
C LEU A 92 -13.87 14.96 -1.53
N TYR A 93 -13.16 14.16 -2.30
CA TYR A 93 -13.63 13.28 -3.34
C TYR A 93 -13.38 11.85 -2.87
N ILE A 94 -14.46 11.11 -2.60
CA ILE A 94 -14.40 9.76 -2.01
C ILE A 94 -14.87 8.76 -3.04
N THR A 95 -14.02 7.79 -3.33
CA THR A 95 -14.30 6.68 -4.24
C THR A 95 -14.71 5.45 -3.45
N SER A 96 -15.54 4.60 -4.04
CA SER A 96 -16.09 3.42 -3.36
C SER A 96 -16.04 2.18 -4.24
N ILE A 97 -15.67 1.03 -3.66
CA ILE A 97 -15.60 -0.24 -4.39
C ILE A 97 -16.97 -0.92 -4.48
N GLU A 98 -17.78 -0.90 -3.42
CA GLU A 98 -19.04 -1.64 -3.41
C GLU A 98 -20.16 -0.84 -4.08
N ASP A 99 -20.32 0.42 -3.67
CA ASP A 99 -21.36 1.29 -4.21
C ASP A 99 -21.02 1.87 -5.59
N ASN A 100 -19.73 1.91 -5.94
CA ASN A 100 -19.21 2.52 -7.17
C ASN A 100 -19.45 4.04 -7.21
N GLY A 101 -18.81 4.73 -8.16
CA GLY A 101 -19.00 6.17 -8.32
C GLY A 101 -18.20 7.01 -7.32
N LEU A 102 -18.67 8.24 -7.12
CA LEU A 102 -17.95 9.28 -6.39
C LEU A 102 -18.89 10.05 -5.47
N GLU A 103 -18.48 10.22 -4.22
CA GLU A 103 -19.13 11.12 -3.26
C GLU A 103 -18.25 12.34 -2.99
N ILE A 104 -18.85 13.54 -2.98
CA ILE A 104 -18.13 14.80 -2.75
C ILE A 104 -18.63 15.45 -1.46
N LEU A 105 -17.70 15.76 -0.55
CA LEU A 105 -17.98 16.44 0.70
C LEU A 105 -17.35 17.83 0.72
N ASP A 106 -18.05 18.84 1.23
CA ASP A 106 -17.46 20.12 1.64
C ASP A 106 -16.75 19.93 2.98
N VAL A 107 -15.47 20.29 3.04
CA VAL A 107 -14.59 20.23 4.21
C VAL A 107 -14.05 21.60 4.59
N SER A 108 -14.78 22.68 4.27
CA SER A 108 -14.49 24.04 4.76
C SER A 108 -14.47 24.11 6.30
N ASP A 109 -15.21 23.23 6.97
CA ASP A 109 -15.02 22.87 8.37
C ASP A 109 -14.55 21.40 8.45
N PRO A 110 -13.24 21.13 8.62
CA PRO A 110 -12.72 19.76 8.67
C PRO A 110 -13.26 18.92 9.86
N ALA A 111 -13.86 19.56 10.87
CA ALA A 111 -14.52 18.83 11.95
C ALA A 111 -15.93 18.35 11.54
N ASN A 112 -16.58 19.01 10.59
CA ASN A 112 -17.98 18.78 10.24
C ASN A 112 -18.13 18.75 8.70
N PRO A 113 -17.63 17.70 8.03
CA PRO A 113 -17.80 17.55 6.59
C PRO A 113 -19.27 17.43 6.19
N GLU A 114 -19.67 18.13 5.13
CA GLU A 114 -21.06 18.14 4.62
C GLU A 114 -21.16 17.48 3.26
N LEU A 115 -22.18 16.64 3.05
CA LEU A 115 -22.44 16.05 1.74
C LEU A 115 -22.88 17.12 0.75
N VAL A 116 -22.23 17.16 -0.42
CA VAL A 116 -22.51 18.11 -1.48
C VAL A 116 -23.10 17.42 -2.70
N VAL A 117 -22.41 16.41 -3.21
CA VAL A 117 -22.77 15.74 -4.47
C VAL A 117 -22.55 14.24 -4.35
N ILE A 118 -23.44 13.49 -5.00
CA ILE A 118 -23.32 12.06 -5.26
C ILE A 118 -23.33 11.85 -6.78
N LEU A 119 -22.31 11.17 -7.29
CA LEU A 119 -22.18 10.79 -8.70
C LEU A 119 -22.10 9.26 -8.79
N PRO A 120 -23.23 8.57 -8.97
CA PRO A 120 -23.22 7.11 -9.10
C PRO A 120 -22.60 6.68 -10.42
N ASP A 121 -22.15 5.43 -10.46
CA ASP A 121 -21.87 4.77 -11.73
C ASP A 121 -23.18 4.49 -12.50
N THR A 122 -23.17 4.73 -13.80
CA THR A 122 -24.30 4.63 -14.72
C THR A 122 -23.82 4.10 -16.07
N GLU A 123 -24.75 3.81 -17.00
CA GLU A 123 -24.38 3.40 -18.36
C GLU A 123 -23.55 4.45 -19.12
N GLU A 124 -23.64 5.72 -18.73
CA GLU A 124 -22.93 6.85 -19.36
C GLU A 124 -21.55 7.13 -18.72
N THR A 125 -21.25 6.49 -17.58
CA THR A 125 -19.98 6.64 -16.88
C THR A 125 -19.17 5.35 -16.89
N LYS A 126 -17.90 5.46 -16.52
CA LYS A 126 -17.00 4.33 -16.31
C LYS A 126 -16.40 4.37 -14.91
N MET A 127 -17.27 4.22 -13.91
CA MET A 127 -16.92 4.38 -12.50
C MET A 127 -17.22 3.12 -11.68
N ASN A 128 -17.22 1.94 -12.29
CA ASN A 128 -17.31 0.68 -11.55
C ASN A 128 -16.02 0.42 -10.76
N LYS A 129 -16.12 0.32 -9.43
CA LYS A 129 -15.00 0.16 -8.48
C LYS A 129 -13.91 1.23 -8.65
N THR A 130 -14.30 2.49 -8.46
CA THR A 130 -13.39 3.64 -8.50
C THR A 130 -12.25 3.53 -7.47
N HIS A 131 -11.08 4.09 -7.80
CA HIS A 131 -9.87 4.11 -6.95
C HIS A 131 -9.34 5.56 -6.85
N THR A 132 -8.25 5.88 -7.54
CA THR A 132 -7.57 7.19 -7.56
C THR A 132 -8.40 8.29 -8.18
N VAL A 133 -8.32 9.49 -7.59
CA VAL A 133 -8.79 10.74 -8.19
C VAL A 133 -7.61 11.70 -8.37
N MET A 134 -7.29 12.03 -9.63
CA MET A 134 -6.28 13.02 -9.97
C MET A 134 -6.93 14.32 -10.46
N PHE A 135 -6.37 15.47 -10.08
CA PHE A 135 -6.91 16.77 -10.44
C PHE A 135 -5.96 17.52 -11.38
N LYS A 136 -6.52 18.11 -12.43
CA LYS A 136 -5.79 19.06 -13.29
C LYS A 136 -6.74 20.14 -13.78
N ASP A 137 -6.35 21.40 -13.57
CA ASP A 137 -7.17 22.57 -13.87
C ASP A 137 -8.57 22.43 -13.23
N ASN A 138 -9.62 22.37 -14.04
CA ASN A 138 -11.00 22.18 -13.58
C ASN A 138 -11.52 20.75 -13.78
N TYR A 139 -10.63 19.76 -13.89
CA TYR A 139 -11.02 18.38 -14.21
C TYR A 139 -10.51 17.40 -13.17
N ALA A 140 -11.37 16.44 -12.82
CA ALA A 140 -11.03 15.25 -12.07
C ALA A 140 -10.93 14.05 -13.03
N TYR A 141 -9.90 13.24 -12.86
CA TYR A 141 -9.65 12.00 -13.60
C TYR A 141 -9.72 10.86 -12.58
N ILE A 142 -10.67 9.96 -12.77
CA ILE A 142 -11.02 8.92 -11.79
C ILE A 142 -10.70 7.56 -12.39
N SER A 143 -9.79 6.82 -11.79
CA SER A 143 -9.53 5.44 -12.18
C SER A 143 -10.63 4.50 -11.68
N ALA A 144 -10.92 3.47 -12.45
CA ALA A 144 -11.91 2.46 -12.13
C ALA A 144 -11.35 1.07 -12.43
N THR A 145 -11.26 0.22 -11.40
CA THR A 145 -10.74 -1.14 -11.57
C THR A 145 -11.74 -2.08 -12.22
N GLY A 146 -13.04 -1.90 -11.94
CA GLY A 146 -14.11 -2.73 -12.48
C GLY A 146 -14.33 -2.50 -13.96
N ASP A 147 -14.35 -1.24 -14.38
CA ASP A 147 -14.49 -0.87 -15.80
C ASP A 147 -13.15 -0.86 -16.57
N SER A 148 -12.02 -0.99 -15.88
CA SER A 148 -10.68 -0.84 -16.46
C SER A 148 -10.57 0.47 -17.27
N ALA A 149 -10.91 1.58 -16.61
CA ALA A 149 -11.13 2.86 -17.26
C ALA A 149 -10.62 4.04 -16.44
N ILE A 150 -10.51 5.19 -17.11
CA ILE A 150 -10.29 6.51 -16.50
C ILE A 150 -11.45 7.40 -16.94
N GLN A 151 -12.29 7.80 -16.01
CA GLN A 151 -13.42 8.72 -16.20
C GLN A 151 -12.96 10.16 -16.01
N VAL A 152 -13.40 11.08 -16.88
CA VAL A 152 -13.16 12.53 -16.72
C VAL A 152 -14.43 13.23 -16.29
N ILE A 153 -14.30 14.08 -15.29
CA ILE A 153 -15.37 14.89 -14.74
C ILE A 153 -14.93 16.35 -14.74
N ASP A 154 -15.71 17.23 -15.36
CA ASP A 154 -15.60 18.68 -15.20
C ASP A 154 -16.10 19.06 -13.79
N ILE A 155 -15.21 19.63 -13.00
CA ILE A 155 -15.42 20.07 -11.61
C ILE A 155 -15.28 21.60 -11.49
N THR A 156 -15.46 22.35 -12.58
CA THR A 156 -15.46 23.83 -12.56
C THR A 156 -16.45 24.38 -11.53
N ASP A 157 -17.62 23.73 -11.42
CA ASP A 157 -18.56 23.92 -10.32
C ASP A 157 -18.61 22.62 -9.48
N PRO A 158 -17.98 22.58 -8.29
CA PRO A 158 -17.97 21.38 -7.46
C PRO A 158 -19.35 20.97 -6.94
N LEU A 159 -20.36 21.87 -7.01
CA LEU A 159 -21.75 21.56 -6.67
C LEU A 159 -22.53 20.97 -7.86
N SER A 160 -21.98 21.05 -9.07
CA SER A 160 -22.59 20.53 -10.30
C SER A 160 -21.53 19.92 -11.24
N PRO A 161 -20.79 18.89 -10.78
CA PRO A 161 -19.80 18.22 -11.61
C PRO A 161 -20.45 17.45 -12.76
N LYS A 162 -19.74 17.34 -13.89
CA LYS A 162 -20.28 16.75 -15.12
C LYS A 162 -19.31 15.74 -15.73
N PRO A 163 -19.72 14.48 -15.95
CA PRO A 163 -18.96 13.56 -16.79
C PRO A 163 -18.83 14.14 -18.21
N ILE A 164 -17.62 14.18 -18.77
CA ILE A 164 -17.38 14.76 -20.11
C ILE A 164 -16.70 13.81 -21.11
N SER A 165 -15.89 12.87 -20.64
CA SER A 165 -15.23 11.86 -21.47
C SER A 165 -14.73 10.71 -20.60
N TYR A 166 -14.28 9.62 -21.23
CA TYR A 166 -13.56 8.54 -20.57
C TYR A 166 -12.62 7.86 -21.57
N THR A 167 -11.62 7.14 -21.05
CA THR A 167 -10.89 6.11 -21.81
C THR A 167 -11.03 4.78 -21.08
N ALA A 168 -11.14 3.69 -21.84
CA ALA A 168 -11.31 2.34 -21.30
C ALA A 168 -10.34 1.38 -21.99
N ASP A 169 -10.10 0.24 -21.36
CA ASP A 169 -9.12 -0.72 -21.83
C ASP A 169 -9.45 -1.29 -23.23
N ASN A 170 -8.40 -1.73 -23.91
CA ASN A 170 -8.48 -2.55 -25.11
C ASN A 170 -7.23 -3.44 -25.20
N GLU A 171 -7.14 -4.26 -26.26
CA GLU A 171 -6.04 -5.23 -26.46
C GLU A 171 -4.61 -4.63 -26.43
N THR A 172 -4.45 -3.32 -26.50
CA THR A 172 -3.14 -2.66 -26.63
C THR A 172 -2.82 -1.62 -25.56
N ILE A 173 -3.80 -1.16 -24.78
CA ILE A 173 -3.56 -0.12 -23.77
C ILE A 173 -2.98 -0.73 -22.49
N GLY A 174 -3.51 -1.86 -22.04
CA GLY A 174 -3.03 -2.52 -20.82
C GLY A 174 -3.49 -1.82 -19.55
N LEU A 175 -4.75 -1.37 -19.49
CA LEU A 175 -5.33 -0.83 -18.25
C LEU A 175 -5.74 -1.93 -17.27
N GLY A 176 -6.26 -3.07 -17.72
CA GLY A 176 -6.78 -4.20 -16.92
C GLY A 176 -6.88 -3.94 -15.41
N GLY A 177 -7.91 -3.17 -15.02
CA GLY A 177 -8.08 -2.61 -13.68
C GLY A 177 -7.05 -1.53 -13.32
N VAL A 178 -7.44 -0.26 -13.44
CA VAL A 178 -6.56 0.88 -13.10
C VAL A 178 -6.54 1.09 -11.59
N HIS A 179 -5.41 0.80 -10.95
CA HIS A 179 -5.30 0.88 -9.48
C HIS A 179 -4.86 2.25 -9.00
N GLU A 180 -3.73 2.74 -9.50
CA GLU A 180 -3.11 4.00 -9.10
C GLU A 180 -2.83 4.88 -10.32
N MET A 181 -2.83 6.20 -10.14
CA MET A 181 -2.47 7.16 -11.18
C MET A 181 -1.59 8.28 -10.64
N ILE A 182 -0.61 8.72 -11.43
CA ILE A 182 0.15 9.95 -11.17
C ILE A 182 0.09 10.90 -12.36
N LEU A 183 0.24 12.19 -12.07
CA LEU A 183 0.16 13.26 -13.05
C LEU A 183 1.53 13.91 -13.28
N LYS A 184 1.87 14.14 -14.56
CA LYS A 184 3.03 14.94 -14.97
C LYS A 184 2.64 15.89 -16.10
N GLY A 185 2.39 17.15 -15.76
CA GLY A 185 1.96 18.15 -16.74
C GLY A 185 0.64 17.73 -17.40
N ASN A 186 0.66 17.41 -18.69
CA ASN A 186 -0.51 16.93 -19.44
C ASN A 186 -0.55 15.40 -19.55
N TYR A 187 0.19 14.65 -18.74
CA TYR A 187 0.24 13.19 -18.85
C TYR A 187 -0.19 12.50 -17.58
N ILE A 188 -1.07 11.52 -17.71
CA ILE A 188 -1.40 10.55 -16.65
C ILE A 188 -0.62 9.27 -16.91
N TYR A 189 0.00 8.73 -15.86
CA TYR A 189 0.58 7.39 -15.84
C TYR A 189 -0.33 6.54 -14.96
N ALA A 190 -0.87 5.47 -15.53
CA ALA A 190 -1.88 4.65 -14.93
C ALA A 190 -1.34 3.23 -14.72
N ALA A 191 -1.43 2.74 -13.48
CA ALA A 191 -1.05 1.38 -13.12
C ALA A 191 -2.15 0.40 -13.55
N GLY A 192 -1.91 -0.29 -14.66
CA GLY A 192 -2.75 -1.36 -15.15
C GLY A 192 -2.46 -2.66 -14.44
N ARG A 193 -3.21 -2.92 -13.38
CA ARG A 193 -2.85 -3.90 -12.35
C ARG A 193 -2.81 -5.33 -12.87
N GLU A 194 -3.87 -5.75 -13.54
CA GLU A 194 -4.04 -7.12 -14.02
C GLU A 194 -3.24 -7.38 -15.32
N GLU A 195 -2.96 -6.33 -16.08
CA GLU A 195 -2.14 -6.40 -17.32
C GLU A 195 -0.63 -6.17 -17.06
N HIS A 196 -0.24 -5.92 -15.80
CA HIS A 196 1.16 -5.72 -15.39
C HIS A 196 1.83 -4.62 -16.22
N ALA A 197 1.15 -3.48 -16.33
CA ALA A 197 1.56 -2.42 -17.23
C ALA A 197 1.44 -1.03 -16.61
N ILE A 198 2.25 -0.10 -17.10
CA ILE A 198 2.05 1.33 -16.90
C ILE A 198 1.61 1.93 -18.24
N ALA A 199 0.34 2.35 -18.32
CA ALA A 199 -0.22 3.02 -19.48
C ALA A 199 -0.12 4.55 -19.33
N ILE A 200 0.20 5.25 -20.42
CA ILE A 200 0.41 6.70 -20.41
C ILE A 200 -0.61 7.35 -21.34
N PHE A 201 -1.25 8.40 -20.84
CA PHE A 201 -2.27 9.16 -21.55
C PHE A 201 -1.92 10.64 -21.62
N ASP A 202 -2.11 11.25 -22.78
CA ASP A 202 -2.13 12.71 -22.95
C ASP A 202 -3.55 13.21 -22.64
N ILE A 203 -3.63 14.10 -21.66
CA ILE A 203 -4.86 14.72 -21.15
C ILE A 203 -4.90 16.23 -21.43
N SER A 204 -4.14 16.71 -22.43
CA SER A 204 -4.15 18.12 -22.85
C SER A 204 -5.53 18.58 -23.33
N ASP A 205 -6.32 17.68 -23.91
CA ASP A 205 -7.74 17.87 -24.18
C ASP A 205 -8.55 16.92 -23.27
N PRO A 206 -9.24 17.43 -22.23
CA PRO A 206 -10.02 16.60 -21.31
C PRO A 206 -11.27 15.99 -21.97
N THR A 207 -11.65 16.44 -23.16
CA THR A 207 -12.75 15.84 -23.94
C THR A 207 -12.30 14.69 -24.85
N ASP A 208 -10.99 14.52 -25.02
CA ASP A 208 -10.37 13.54 -25.92
C ASP A 208 -9.03 13.06 -25.34
N ILE A 209 -9.08 12.21 -24.30
CA ILE A 209 -7.89 11.59 -23.70
C ILE A 209 -7.25 10.64 -24.72
N LYS A 210 -5.94 10.75 -24.93
CA LYS A 210 -5.21 9.94 -25.89
C LYS A 210 -4.24 9.00 -25.21
N HIS A 211 -4.36 7.71 -25.48
CA HIS A 211 -3.30 6.76 -25.16
C HIS A 211 -2.06 7.08 -26.00
N ILE A 212 -0.90 7.09 -25.34
CA ILE A 212 0.39 7.50 -25.92
C ILE A 212 1.37 6.33 -25.97
N ALA A 213 1.51 5.60 -24.87
CA ALA A 213 2.46 4.52 -24.72
C ALA A 213 2.02 3.60 -23.57
N SER A 214 2.51 2.37 -23.59
CA SER A 214 2.42 1.46 -22.46
C SER A 214 3.76 0.74 -22.27
N LEU A 215 4.12 0.52 -21.01
CA LEU A 215 5.23 -0.33 -20.60
C LEU A 215 4.63 -1.59 -19.98
N PHE A 216 4.88 -2.74 -20.59
CA PHE A 216 4.46 -4.04 -20.07
C PHE A 216 5.63 -4.73 -19.37
N ASP A 217 5.31 -5.47 -18.31
CA ASP A 217 6.26 -6.29 -17.57
C ASP A 217 7.06 -7.24 -18.48
N ASN A 218 8.32 -7.46 -18.11
CA ASN A 218 9.23 -8.40 -18.75
C ASN A 218 10.33 -8.80 -17.77
N ASP A 219 11.23 -9.71 -18.19
CA ASP A 219 12.28 -10.26 -17.34
C ASP A 219 13.25 -9.25 -16.69
N GLN A 220 13.25 -7.97 -17.12
CA GLN A 220 14.09 -6.91 -16.57
C GLN A 220 13.33 -5.93 -15.65
N MET A 221 12.01 -5.96 -15.65
CA MET A 221 11.16 -5.02 -14.94
C MET A 221 10.55 -5.65 -13.69
N ALA A 222 10.17 -4.82 -12.73
CA ALA A 222 9.40 -5.22 -11.55
C ALA A 222 7.97 -4.66 -11.64
N LEU A 223 7.21 -5.08 -12.66
CA LEU A 223 5.87 -4.54 -12.95
C LEU A 223 4.74 -5.56 -12.75
N LYS A 224 4.95 -6.72 -12.13
CA LYS A 224 3.81 -7.60 -11.81
C LYS A 224 2.89 -6.96 -10.78
N ARG A 225 1.70 -6.56 -11.21
CA ARG A 225 0.68 -5.86 -10.40
C ARG A 225 1.21 -4.55 -9.81
N PRO A 226 1.40 -3.53 -10.64
CA PRO A 226 1.74 -2.21 -10.14
C PRO A 226 0.52 -1.66 -9.38
N GLU A 227 0.73 -1.18 -8.16
CA GLU A 227 -0.34 -0.64 -7.30
C GLU A 227 0.04 0.68 -6.62
N GLY A 228 1.33 1.00 -6.45
CA GLY A 228 1.79 2.30 -5.95
C GLY A 228 2.59 3.07 -6.99
N LEU A 229 2.41 4.39 -7.08
CA LEU A 229 3.13 5.26 -8.03
C LEU A 229 3.54 6.59 -7.38
N GLU A 230 4.80 6.98 -7.55
CA GLU A 230 5.32 8.29 -7.15
C GLU A 230 6.24 8.87 -8.22
N LEU A 231 6.33 10.20 -8.32
CA LEU A 231 7.12 10.89 -9.34
C LEU A 231 8.09 11.89 -8.71
N ASP A 232 9.38 11.76 -8.99
CA ASP A 232 10.37 12.75 -8.55
C ASP A 232 10.50 13.95 -9.49
N GLU A 233 11.17 15.00 -8.99
CA GLU A 233 11.46 16.21 -9.76
C GLU A 233 12.44 15.99 -10.93
N LYS A 234 13.14 14.85 -10.97
CA LYS A 234 14.08 14.47 -12.03
C LYS A 234 13.40 13.69 -13.15
N ASN A 235 12.08 13.48 -13.08
CA ASN A 235 11.26 12.72 -14.01
C ASN A 235 11.48 11.20 -13.95
N TYR A 236 11.75 10.67 -12.76
CA TYR A 236 11.71 9.24 -12.50
C TYR A 236 10.42 8.87 -11.76
N ALA A 237 9.64 7.96 -12.36
CA ALA A 237 8.49 7.37 -11.71
C ALA A 237 8.92 6.11 -10.97
N TYR A 238 8.54 6.03 -9.70
CA TYR A 238 8.75 4.91 -8.80
C TYR A 238 7.45 4.12 -8.73
N VAL A 239 7.51 2.85 -9.12
CA VAL A 239 6.34 1.97 -9.19
C VAL A 239 6.50 0.84 -8.20
N MET A 240 5.60 0.73 -7.24
CA MET A 240 5.54 -0.42 -6.34
C MET A 240 4.74 -1.54 -6.99
N SER A 241 5.39 -2.67 -7.20
CA SER A 241 4.76 -3.93 -7.56
C SER A 241 4.46 -4.73 -6.29
N THR A 242 3.22 -5.22 -6.19
CA THR A 242 2.82 -6.06 -5.05
C THR A 242 3.36 -7.49 -5.11
N ARG A 243 4.14 -7.83 -6.14
CA ARG A 243 4.65 -9.19 -6.38
C ARG A 243 6.14 -9.28 -6.65
N GLU A 244 6.83 -8.18 -6.96
CA GLU A 244 8.23 -8.21 -7.39
C GLU A 244 9.12 -7.20 -6.69
N GLY A 245 8.63 -6.02 -6.33
CA GLY A 245 9.42 -4.97 -5.68
C GLY A 245 9.22 -3.59 -6.31
N LEU A 246 10.30 -2.82 -6.43
CA LEU A 246 10.27 -1.44 -6.89
C LEU A 246 10.83 -1.30 -8.31
N GLU A 247 9.99 -0.87 -9.26
CA GLU A 247 10.41 -0.47 -10.60
C GLU A 247 10.68 1.04 -10.64
N VAL A 248 11.73 1.45 -11.37
CA VAL A 248 12.05 2.86 -11.62
C VAL A 248 12.03 3.11 -13.12
N LEU A 249 11.15 4.01 -13.55
CA LEU A 249 10.97 4.39 -14.93
C LEU A 249 11.52 5.79 -15.17
N ASP A 250 12.33 5.98 -16.21
CA ASP A 250 12.62 7.32 -16.73
C ASP A 250 11.47 7.76 -17.63
N VAL A 251 10.76 8.77 -17.15
CA VAL A 251 9.60 9.37 -17.79
C VAL A 251 9.87 10.81 -18.24
N SER A 252 11.14 11.18 -18.41
CA SER A 252 11.54 12.50 -18.95
C SER A 252 10.89 12.78 -20.31
N ASN A 253 10.71 11.75 -21.13
CA ASN A 253 9.94 11.80 -22.36
C ASN A 253 8.66 10.93 -22.25
N PRO A 254 7.47 11.51 -22.11
CA PRO A 254 6.22 10.76 -21.92
C PRO A 254 5.81 9.92 -23.13
N VAL A 255 6.25 10.28 -24.35
CA VAL A 255 5.96 9.46 -25.56
C VAL A 255 6.94 8.30 -25.75
N ASN A 256 8.00 8.25 -24.95
CA ASN A 256 9.00 7.18 -24.98
C ASN A 256 9.53 6.96 -23.55
N PRO A 257 8.67 6.50 -22.62
CA PRO A 257 9.08 6.14 -21.28
C PRO A 257 10.00 4.90 -21.35
N ARG A 258 10.87 4.71 -20.37
CA ARG A 258 11.77 3.55 -20.35
C ARG A 258 12.02 3.05 -18.95
N HIS A 259 12.18 1.73 -18.84
CA HIS A 259 12.84 1.12 -17.69
C HIS A 259 14.19 1.80 -17.44
N ALA A 260 14.43 2.20 -16.20
CA ALA A 260 15.70 2.77 -15.76
C ALA A 260 16.47 1.80 -14.86
N THR A 261 15.79 1.23 -13.86
CA THR A 261 16.29 0.14 -13.01
C THR A 261 15.13 -0.52 -12.25
N ALA A 262 15.35 -1.70 -11.69
CA ALA A 262 14.42 -2.35 -10.77
C ALA A 262 15.16 -2.81 -9.50
N ILE A 263 14.44 -2.89 -8.39
CA ILE A 263 14.86 -3.52 -7.14
C ILE A 263 13.86 -4.60 -6.82
N PHE A 264 14.30 -5.86 -6.95
CA PHE A 264 13.47 -7.00 -6.61
C PHE A 264 13.50 -7.26 -5.11
N ASP A 265 12.32 -7.45 -4.54
CA ASP A 265 12.11 -7.72 -3.13
C ASP A 265 12.79 -9.03 -2.70
N ASN A 266 13.26 -9.07 -1.46
CA ASN A 266 13.93 -10.22 -0.86
C ASN A 266 13.91 -10.10 0.68
N ASP A 267 14.39 -11.12 1.39
CA ASP A 267 14.36 -11.18 2.86
C ASP A 267 15.09 -10.02 3.58
N GLU A 268 15.90 -9.21 2.89
CA GLU A 268 16.61 -8.05 3.45
C GLU A 268 15.92 -6.71 3.16
N LEU A 269 14.97 -6.68 2.22
CA LEU A 269 14.26 -5.47 1.79
C LEU A 269 12.82 -5.47 2.31
N ALA A 270 12.35 -4.30 2.69
CA ALA A 270 10.96 -4.08 3.08
C ALA A 270 10.21 -3.44 1.89
N LEU A 271 10.16 -4.14 0.76
CA LEU A 271 9.39 -3.76 -0.44
C LEU A 271 8.14 -4.63 -0.63
N GLY A 272 7.86 -5.53 0.32
CA GLY A 272 6.78 -6.50 0.22
C GLY A 272 5.40 -5.88 0.36
N GLY A 273 4.80 -5.47 -0.76
CA GLY A 273 3.36 -5.49 -1.02
C GLY A 273 2.49 -4.44 -0.35
N LEU A 274 1.58 -3.90 -1.17
CA LEU A 274 0.58 -2.83 -0.99
C LEU A 274 1.01 -1.50 -1.65
N ASP A 275 0.20 -0.46 -1.47
CA ASP A 275 0.07 0.66 -2.40
C ASP A 275 0.94 1.85 -2.02
N GLY A 276 1.18 2.02 -0.72
CA GLY A 276 1.66 3.26 -0.14
C GLY A 276 3.12 3.58 -0.46
N LEU A 277 3.26 4.57 -1.34
CA LEU A 277 4.49 5.30 -1.58
C LEU A 277 4.28 6.75 -1.19
N ALA A 278 5.30 7.37 -0.61
CA ALA A 278 5.37 8.82 -0.54
C ALA A 278 6.80 9.30 -0.79
N LEU A 279 6.94 10.46 -1.41
CA LEU A 279 8.25 11.02 -1.74
C LEU A 279 8.47 12.36 -1.05
N ARG A 280 9.69 12.57 -0.55
CA ARG A 280 10.18 13.90 -0.16
C ARG A 280 11.66 14.05 -0.46
N GLU A 281 12.00 15.07 -1.24
CA GLU A 281 13.36 15.39 -1.64
C GLU A 281 14.08 14.16 -2.25
N ASN A 282 15.03 13.57 -1.53
CA ASN A 282 15.81 12.42 -1.96
C ASN A 282 15.41 11.13 -1.22
N TYR A 283 14.22 11.09 -0.62
CA TYR A 283 13.74 9.96 0.14
C TYR A 283 12.40 9.47 -0.39
N LEU A 284 12.34 8.17 -0.68
CA LEU A 284 11.11 7.44 -0.93
C LEU A 284 10.75 6.68 0.34
N TYR A 285 9.55 6.93 0.85
CA TYR A 285 8.97 6.26 2.00
C TYR A 285 8.05 5.18 1.47
N VAL A 286 8.27 3.95 1.90
CA VAL A 286 7.56 2.78 1.44
C VAL A 286 6.84 2.16 2.61
N VAL A 287 5.57 1.82 2.41
CA VAL A 287 4.84 0.98 3.35
C VAL A 287 4.33 -0.29 2.68
N GLY A 288 4.20 -1.35 3.46
CA GLY A 288 3.68 -2.62 2.96
C GLY A 288 3.49 -3.66 4.05
N LYS A 289 3.50 -4.95 3.68
CA LYS A 289 3.40 -6.09 4.60
C LYS A 289 4.50 -6.08 5.65
N GLU A 290 5.72 -5.77 5.23
CA GLU A 290 6.91 -5.73 6.09
C GLU A 290 7.04 -4.44 6.92
N GLY A 291 6.03 -3.57 6.87
CA GLY A 291 5.98 -2.35 7.68
C GLY A 291 6.34 -1.09 6.92
N PHE A 292 7.31 -0.35 7.45
CA PHE A 292 7.72 0.95 6.95
C PHE A 292 9.23 0.97 6.68
N ALA A 293 9.62 1.44 5.50
CA ALA A 293 11.00 1.59 5.09
C ALA A 293 11.25 2.94 4.41
N ILE A 294 12.51 3.38 4.46
CA ILE A 294 12.96 4.60 3.77
C ILE A 294 14.09 4.23 2.83
N PHE A 295 13.95 4.63 1.57
CA PHE A 295 14.94 4.50 0.52
C PHE A 295 15.55 5.86 0.20
N ASN A 296 16.87 5.94 0.11
CA ASN A 296 17.54 7.09 -0.49
C ASN A 296 17.50 6.95 -2.01
N ILE A 297 16.94 7.96 -2.67
CA ILE A 297 16.75 8.05 -4.13
C ILE A 297 17.51 9.23 -4.75
N SER A 298 18.53 9.77 -4.06
CA SER A 298 19.37 10.86 -4.61
C SER A 298 20.02 10.49 -5.95
N GLU A 299 20.31 9.20 -6.13
CA GLU A 299 20.70 8.57 -7.39
C GLU A 299 19.54 7.66 -7.87
N PRO A 300 18.65 8.11 -8.78
CA PRO A 300 17.46 7.35 -9.17
C PRO A 300 17.75 5.97 -9.79
N LEU A 301 18.93 5.80 -10.39
CA LEU A 301 19.37 4.51 -10.96
C LEU A 301 19.92 3.53 -9.91
N ASN A 302 20.01 3.96 -8.65
CA ASN A 302 20.56 3.19 -7.55
C ASN A 302 19.85 3.56 -6.22
N PRO A 303 18.53 3.35 -6.11
CA PRO A 303 17.82 3.51 -4.85
C PRO A 303 18.36 2.54 -3.79
N ARG A 304 18.42 2.97 -2.53
CA ARG A 304 18.96 2.15 -1.44
C ARG A 304 18.13 2.29 -0.17
N GLN A 305 17.70 1.17 0.40
CA GLN A 305 17.10 1.16 1.73
C GLN A 305 18.12 1.69 2.75
N ILE A 306 17.74 2.69 3.53
CA ILE A 306 18.59 3.30 4.57
C ILE A 306 18.06 3.08 5.98
N SER A 307 16.77 2.78 6.12
CA SER A 307 16.14 2.47 7.40
C SER A 307 14.87 1.65 7.20
N VAL A 308 14.50 0.92 8.25
CA VAL A 308 13.28 0.11 8.34
C VAL A 308 12.83 0.12 9.81
N ILE A 309 11.51 0.16 10.04
CA ILE A 309 10.94 -0.03 11.38
C ILE A 309 10.48 -1.49 11.50
N SER A 310 11.14 -2.25 12.36
CA SER A 310 10.88 -3.69 12.58
C SER A 310 10.96 -4.04 14.08
N PRO A 311 10.20 -5.04 14.57
CA PRO A 311 9.15 -5.79 13.86
C PRO A 311 7.89 -4.93 13.64
N ALA A 312 7.29 -5.05 12.45
CA ALA A 312 6.18 -4.18 12.02
C ALA A 312 4.92 -4.39 12.88
N GLU A 313 4.61 -5.63 13.26
CA GLU A 313 3.42 -6.00 14.03
C GLU A 313 3.38 -5.30 15.39
N GLU A 314 4.51 -5.26 16.09
CA GLU A 314 4.61 -4.62 17.41
C GLU A 314 4.49 -3.09 17.34
N LYS A 315 4.61 -2.53 16.14
CA LYS A 315 4.56 -1.10 15.87
C LYS A 315 3.25 -0.66 15.22
N GLY A 316 2.32 -1.59 15.00
CA GLY A 316 1.07 -1.32 14.28
C GLY A 316 1.25 -1.08 12.79
N LEU A 317 2.41 -1.46 12.22
CA LEU A 317 2.73 -1.22 10.82
C LEU A 317 2.55 -2.46 9.94
N ALA A 318 2.12 -3.59 10.51
CA ALA A 318 1.87 -4.79 9.71
C ALA A 318 0.73 -4.53 8.71
N VAL A 319 0.95 -4.88 7.44
CA VAL A 319 -0.04 -4.69 6.35
C VAL A 319 -0.39 -3.21 6.18
N SER A 320 0.63 -2.34 6.16
CA SER A 320 0.43 -0.91 5.92
C SER A 320 0.08 -0.63 4.46
N ASN A 321 -0.99 0.13 4.22
CA ASN A 321 -1.54 0.31 2.89
C ASN A 321 -1.25 1.69 2.28
N ASP A 322 -1.36 2.76 3.07
CA ASP A 322 -1.13 4.13 2.57
C ASP A 322 -0.32 4.96 3.58
N ILE A 323 0.35 5.97 3.04
CA ILE A 323 1.25 6.87 3.74
C ILE A 323 1.09 8.30 3.22
N LYS A 324 0.87 9.26 4.12
CA LYS A 324 1.00 10.69 3.80
C LYS A 324 2.06 11.35 4.67
N LEU A 325 2.76 12.33 4.10
CA LEU A 325 3.81 13.06 4.79
C LEU A 325 3.32 14.47 5.14
N SER A 326 3.47 14.88 6.39
CA SER A 326 3.24 16.27 6.81
C SER A 326 4.29 16.71 7.81
N LYS A 327 4.95 17.84 7.51
CA LYS A 327 6.11 18.35 8.29
C LYS A 327 7.10 17.22 8.58
N ASN A 328 7.52 16.99 9.81
CA ASN A 328 8.50 15.95 10.14
C ASN A 328 7.87 14.57 10.39
N TYR A 329 6.62 14.35 9.98
CA TYR A 329 5.89 13.13 10.28
C TYR A 329 5.42 12.41 9.01
N ALA A 330 5.44 11.08 9.08
CA ALA A 330 4.68 10.21 8.20
C ALA A 330 3.48 9.67 8.97
N PHE A 331 2.31 9.68 8.32
CA PHE A 331 1.06 9.12 8.81
C PHE A 331 0.79 7.89 7.99
N VAL A 332 0.72 6.73 8.65
CA VAL A 332 0.59 5.43 8.00
C VAL A 332 -0.67 4.75 8.49
N VAL A 333 -1.49 4.28 7.55
CA VAL A 333 -2.65 3.45 7.87
C VAL A 333 -2.37 1.99 7.50
N SER A 334 -2.85 1.08 8.34
CA SER A 334 -2.70 -0.35 8.11
C SER A 334 -4.03 -1.07 7.97
N GLU A 335 -4.09 -1.98 7.01
CA GLU A 335 -5.22 -2.84 6.74
C GLU A 335 -5.25 -4.04 7.72
N GLY A 336 -6.44 -4.61 7.93
CA GLY A 336 -6.63 -5.85 8.70
C GLY A 336 -7.35 -5.68 10.03
N GLU A 337 -7.52 -6.81 10.73
CA GLU A 337 -8.28 -6.89 11.99
C GLU A 337 -7.65 -6.11 13.14
N GLU A 338 -6.32 -5.99 13.13
CA GLU A 338 -5.54 -5.14 14.05
C GLU A 338 -5.11 -3.84 13.38
N GLY A 339 -5.87 -3.37 12.37
CA GLY A 339 -5.57 -2.16 11.61
C GLY A 339 -5.36 -0.94 12.49
N SER A 340 -4.57 0.00 12.01
CA SER A 340 -4.05 1.07 12.85
C SER A 340 -3.79 2.34 12.07
N LEU A 341 -3.65 3.45 12.79
CA LEU A 341 -3.06 4.69 12.30
C LEU A 341 -1.83 4.99 13.14
N VAL A 342 -0.68 5.11 12.48
CA VAL A 342 0.63 5.36 13.10
C VAL A 342 1.20 6.70 12.65
N ILE A 343 1.67 7.50 13.61
CA ILE A 343 2.53 8.66 13.35
C ILE A 343 3.98 8.24 13.56
N ILE A 344 4.80 8.40 12.54
CA ILE A 344 6.24 8.15 12.57
C ILE A 344 6.96 9.49 12.48
N ASP A 345 7.87 9.77 13.40
CA ASP A 345 8.82 10.88 13.26
C ASP A 345 9.90 10.50 12.24
N ILE A 346 10.01 11.31 11.20
CA ILE A 346 10.93 11.13 10.07
C ILE A 346 11.92 12.30 9.95
N SER A 347 12.12 13.05 11.04
CA SER A 347 13.08 14.18 11.08
C SER A 347 14.52 13.74 10.82
N ASP A 348 14.88 12.51 11.21
CA ASP A 348 16.09 11.82 10.79
C ASP A 348 15.72 10.57 9.97
N PRO A 349 15.82 10.61 8.62
CA PRO A 349 15.51 9.48 7.75
C PRO A 349 16.32 8.20 8.03
N LYS A 350 17.45 8.30 8.74
CA LYS A 350 18.24 7.12 9.12
C LYS A 350 17.77 6.48 10.42
N ASN A 351 17.04 7.23 11.25
CA ASN A 351 16.56 6.78 12.56
C ASN A 351 15.09 7.16 12.78
N PRO A 352 14.17 6.76 11.89
CA PRO A 352 12.75 7.02 12.08
C PRO A 352 12.21 6.23 13.29
N PHE A 353 11.21 6.76 13.98
CA PHE A 353 10.58 6.07 15.10
C PHE A 353 9.09 6.36 15.22
N VAL A 354 8.34 5.39 15.71
CA VAL A 354 6.91 5.56 15.99
C VAL A 354 6.74 6.55 17.15
N LYS A 355 6.07 7.67 16.87
CA LYS A 355 5.74 8.70 17.85
C LYS A 355 4.41 8.40 18.56
N SER A 356 3.42 7.91 17.81
CA SER A 356 2.09 7.60 18.32
C SER A 356 1.40 6.57 17.44
N ALA A 357 0.48 5.81 18.02
CA ALA A 357 -0.39 4.91 17.27
C ALA A 357 -1.77 4.84 17.92
N ILE A 358 -2.81 4.69 17.11
CA ILE A 358 -4.13 4.24 17.55
C ILE A 358 -4.50 2.98 16.78
N TYR A 359 -5.13 2.04 17.46
CA TYR A 359 -5.49 0.74 16.92
C TYR A 359 -7.00 0.63 16.78
N ALA A 360 -7.42 -0.19 15.83
CA ALA A 360 -8.80 -0.58 15.68
C ALA A 360 -9.31 -1.31 16.92
N ASP A 361 -10.54 -0.97 17.29
CA ASP A 361 -11.37 -1.68 18.26
C ASP A 361 -12.85 -1.40 17.91
N ASP A 362 -13.77 -1.89 18.73
CA ASP A 362 -15.21 -1.74 18.48
C ASP A 362 -15.69 -0.28 18.55
N SER A 363 -14.91 0.62 19.17
CA SER A 363 -15.15 2.07 19.18
C SER A 363 -14.50 2.81 18.01
N LYS A 364 -13.58 2.15 17.28
CA LYS A 364 -12.82 2.71 16.15
C LYS A 364 -12.87 1.78 14.93
N PRO A 365 -14.07 1.41 14.44
CA PRO A 365 -14.21 0.35 13.45
C PRO A 365 -13.56 0.70 12.10
N PHE A 366 -13.48 1.98 11.73
CA PHE A 366 -12.90 2.44 10.46
C PHE A 366 -11.38 2.31 10.37
N LEU A 367 -10.71 2.02 11.49
CA LEU A 367 -9.30 1.62 11.45
C LEU A 367 -9.15 0.15 11.07
N ARG A 368 -10.19 -0.68 11.18
CA ARG A 368 -10.17 -2.05 10.64
C ARG A 368 -10.22 -1.94 9.13
N GLY A 369 -9.11 -2.25 8.46
CA GLY A 369 -9.05 -2.15 7.01
C GLY A 369 -8.90 -0.72 6.48
N GLY A 370 -8.28 0.17 7.26
CA GLY A 370 -7.90 1.49 6.75
C GLY A 370 -6.97 1.33 5.54
N HIS A 371 -7.37 1.93 4.42
CA HIS A 371 -6.78 1.68 3.10
C HIS A 371 -6.09 2.94 2.57
N HIS A 372 -6.72 4.11 2.69
CA HIS A 372 -6.17 5.39 2.26
C HIS A 372 -6.46 6.48 3.29
N LEU A 373 -5.64 7.52 3.33
CA LEU A 373 -5.83 8.64 4.24
C LEU A 373 -5.56 10.00 3.60
N GLU A 374 -6.28 11.02 4.06
CA GLU A 374 -6.07 12.41 3.66
C GLU A 374 -5.95 13.31 4.89
N ILE A 375 -5.01 14.27 4.87
CA ILE A 375 -4.70 15.12 6.02
C ILE A 375 -5.17 16.54 5.73
N ILE A 376 -6.17 17.00 6.46
CA ILE A 376 -6.71 18.36 6.36
C ILE A 376 -6.57 19.05 7.71
N GLU A 377 -5.74 20.08 7.76
CA GLU A 377 -5.39 20.78 9.00
C GLU A 377 -4.89 19.80 10.08
N ASN A 378 -5.65 19.62 11.16
CA ASN A 378 -5.37 18.69 12.24
C ASN A 378 -6.30 17.47 12.27
N TYR A 379 -6.93 17.17 11.13
CA TYR A 379 -7.81 16.03 10.93
C TYR A 379 -7.24 15.09 9.87
N ILE A 380 -7.44 13.80 10.10
CA ILE A 380 -7.06 12.72 9.21
C ILE A 380 -8.34 11.99 8.85
N TYR A 381 -8.71 12.05 7.59
CA TYR A 381 -9.81 11.29 7.02
C TYR A 381 -9.26 9.96 6.56
N ILE A 382 -9.91 8.88 6.97
CA ILE A 382 -9.48 7.52 6.68
C ILE A 382 -10.63 6.82 5.97
N THR A 383 -10.35 6.40 4.74
CA THR A 383 -11.16 5.43 4.02
C THR A 383 -10.56 4.05 4.21
N GLY A 384 -11.39 3.04 3.99
CA GLY A 384 -11.05 1.66 4.22
C GLY A 384 -12.23 0.82 3.81
N LEU A 385 -12.03 -0.46 3.52
CA LEU A 385 -13.02 -1.40 2.97
C LEU A 385 -14.23 -1.69 3.91
N GLN A 386 -14.54 -0.75 4.81
CA GLN A 386 -15.72 -0.59 5.62
C GLN A 386 -16.75 0.33 4.96
N ASN A 387 -17.96 0.30 5.50
CA ASN A 387 -19.10 1.07 5.01
C ASN A 387 -19.12 2.47 5.63
N GLY A 388 -18.26 3.36 5.12
CA GLY A 388 -18.10 4.74 5.59
C GLY A 388 -16.63 5.19 5.71
N ILE A 389 -16.43 6.37 6.31
CA ILE A 389 -15.11 6.95 6.58
C ILE A 389 -14.93 7.27 8.07
N GLY A 390 -13.70 7.13 8.56
CA GLY A 390 -13.30 7.53 9.91
C GLY A 390 -12.60 8.89 9.90
N ILE A 391 -12.78 9.66 10.98
CA ILE A 391 -12.10 10.94 11.17
C ILE A 391 -11.32 10.89 12.49
N VAL A 392 -10.03 11.15 12.40
CA VAL A 392 -9.11 11.17 13.54
C VAL A 392 -8.52 12.56 13.67
N LYS A 393 -8.50 13.11 14.88
CA LYS A 393 -7.81 14.35 15.18
C LYS A 393 -6.38 14.07 15.61
N PHE A 394 -5.44 14.90 15.19
CA PHE A 394 -4.07 14.82 15.69
C PHE A 394 -3.57 16.14 16.30
N THR A 395 -2.55 16.02 17.15
CA THR A 395 -1.82 17.16 17.72
C THR A 395 -0.33 16.99 17.48
N GLU A 396 0.31 18.05 16.99
CA GLU A 396 1.74 18.06 16.62
C GLU A 396 2.69 17.93 17.81
#